data_AF-Q50HS5-F1
#
_entry.id   AF-Q50HS5-F1
#
_cell.length_a   1.000
_cell.length_b   1.000
_cell.length_c   1.000
_cell.angle_alpha   90.00
_cell.angle_beta   90.00
_cell.angle_gamma   90.00
#
_symmetry.space_group_name_H-M   'P 1'
#
loop_
_entity.id
_entity.type
_entity.pdbx_description
1 polymer ?
#
loop_
_entity_poly.entity_id
_entity_poly.type
_entity_poly.pdbx_seq_one_letter_code
_entity_poly.pdbx_strand_id
1 'polypeptide(L)' 'KLYMAKNKIPLDVRWSRPLPSVPSTVTISKDAAGRYFVSCLCEFEPASLPITSSMVGIDVGLKDLFVTDS' A
#
# COMPACT_ATOMS: atom_id res chain seq x y z
N LYS A 1 1.43 -16.62 6.05
CA LYS A 1 1.90 -16.26 7.41
C LYS A 1 3.21 -15.49 7.25
N LEU A 2 3.44 -14.45 8.05
CA LEU A 2 4.66 -13.64 7.97
C LEU A 2 5.56 -13.95 9.17
N TYR A 3 6.86 -14.11 8.92
CA TYR A 3 7.86 -14.37 9.96
C TYR A 3 8.90 -13.26 9.94
N MET A 4 9.37 -12.87 11.12
CA MET A 4 10.55 -12.02 11.24
C MET A 4 11.80 -12.92 11.22
N ALA A 5 12.89 -12.42 10.65
CA ALA A 5 14.15 -13.15 10.64
C ALA A 5 14.52 -13.59 12.06
N LYS A 6 14.95 -14.86 12.20
CA LYS A 6 15.30 -15.52 13.48
C LYS A 6 14.13 -15.70 14.47
N ASN A 7 12.88 -15.50 14.05
CA ASN A 7 11.70 -15.81 14.87
C ASN A 7 10.94 -17.02 14.31
N LYS A 8 10.67 -18.01 15.18
CA LYS A 8 9.93 -19.23 14.82
C LYS A 8 8.41 -19.05 14.87
N ILE A 9 7.93 -18.02 15.57
CA ILE A 9 6.51 -17.70 15.72
C ILE A 9 6.16 -16.66 14.64
N PRO A 10 5.05 -16.87 13.89
CA PRO A 10 4.62 -15.89 12.91
C PRO A 10 4.11 -14.62 13.60
N LEU A 11 4.24 -13.48 12.92
CA LEU A 11 3.62 -12.24 13.34
C LEU A 11 2.10 -12.35 13.20
N ASP A 12 1.37 -11.94 14.24
CA ASP A 12 -0.07 -11.79 14.21
C ASP A 12 -0.45 -10.48 13.52
N VAL A 13 -0.39 -10.50 12.18
CA VAL A 13 -0.63 -9.31 11.35
C VAL A 13 -2.13 -9.15 11.11
N ARG A 14 -2.67 -8.01 11.52
CA ARG A 14 -3.98 -7.55 11.07
C ARG A 14 -3.85 -6.96 9.66
N TRP A 15 -4.25 -7.74 8.66
CA TRP A 15 -4.24 -7.29 7.26
C TRP A 15 -5.35 -6.28 7.00
N SER A 16 -5.00 -5.14 6.38
CA SER A 16 -5.98 -4.16 5.90
C SER A 16 -6.69 -4.63 4.63
N ARG A 17 -6.02 -5.44 3.80
CA ARG A 17 -6.53 -6.04 2.57
C ARG A 17 -5.74 -7.31 2.23
N PRO A 18 -6.29 -8.21 1.41
CA PRO A 18 -5.52 -9.29 0.79
C PRO A 18 -4.34 -8.74 -0.02
N LEU A 19 -3.21 -9.45 -0.01
CA LEU A 19 -2.08 -9.11 -0.88
C LEU A 19 -2.39 -9.55 -2.31
N PRO A 20 -2.09 -8.72 -3.32
CA PRO A 20 -2.40 -9.03 -4.71
C PRO A 20 -1.50 -10.14 -5.30
N SER A 21 -0.32 -10.35 -4.72
CA SER A 21 0.61 -11.43 -5.05
C SER A 21 1.56 -11.70 -3.88
N VAL A 22 2.42 -12.71 -4.01
CA VAL A 22 3.51 -12.95 -3.05
C VAL A 22 4.47 -11.76 -3.10
N PRO A 23 4.78 -11.11 -1.97
CA PRO A 23 5.63 -9.93 -1.98
C PRO A 23 7.09 -10.28 -2.31
N SER A 24 7.73 -9.44 -3.12
CA SER A 24 9.18 -9.51 -3.39
C SER A 24 9.99 -8.90 -2.26
N THR A 25 9.44 -7.88 -1.57
CA THR A 25 10.04 -7.22 -0.42
C THR A 25 9.01 -7.03 0.68
N VAL A 26 9.44 -7.24 1.92
CA VAL A 26 8.66 -6.93 3.12
C VAL A 26 9.46 -6.01 4.03
N THR A 27 8.86 -4.88 4.40
CA THR A 27 9.47 -3.90 5.31
C THR A 27 8.66 -3.84 6.60
N ILE A 28 9.35 -3.90 7.73
CA ILE A 28 8.76 -3.66 9.06
C ILE A 28 9.21 -2.28 9.51
N SER A 29 8.26 -1.41 9.83
CA SER A 29 8.51 -0.06 10.33
C SER A 29 7.83 0.18 11.67
N LYS A 30 8.34 1.15 12.43
CA LYS A 30 7.75 1.62 13.69
C LYS A 30 7.52 3.12 13.58
N ASP A 31 6.32 3.56 13.88
CA ASP A 31 6.01 5.00 13.87
C ASP A 31 6.43 5.69 15.20
N ALA A 32 6.31 7.01 15.24
CA ALA A 32 6.62 7.81 16.43
C ALA A 32 5.69 7.52 17.62
N ALA A 33 4.50 6.96 17.39
CA ALA A 33 3.59 6.51 18.43
C ALA A 33 3.93 5.09 18.95
N GLY A 34 4.98 4.47 18.41
CA GLY A 34 5.48 3.16 18.81
C GLY A 34 4.71 1.97 18.22
N ARG A 35 3.83 2.21 17.25
CA ARG A 35 3.08 1.16 16.56
C ARG A 35 3.92 0.56 15.44
N TYR A 36 3.81 -0.76 15.25
CA TYR A 36 4.49 -1.47 14.18
C TYR A 36 3.59 -1.66 12.96
N PHE A 37 4.18 -1.51 11.77
CA PHE A 37 3.52 -1.74 10.49
C PHE A 37 4.36 -2.66 9.62
N VAL A 38 3.66 -3.39 8.74
CA VAL A 38 4.26 -4.19 7.68
C VAL A 38 3.81 -3.61 6.35
N SER A 39 4.76 -3.29 5.48
CA SER A 39 4.50 -2.97 4.08
C SER A 39 5.08 -4.06 3.17
N CYS A 40 4.37 -4.35 2.09
CA CYS A 40 4.67 -5.42 1.16
C CYS A 40 4.72 -4.84 -0.25
N LEU A 41 5.84 -5.04 -0.95
CA LEU A 41 5.94 -4.77 -2.38
C LEU A 41 5.42 -5.99 -3.13
N CYS A 42 4.31 -5.85 -3.83
CA CYS A 42 3.66 -6.91 -4.57
C CYS A 42 3.47 -6.47 -6.02
N GLU A 43 3.67 -7.40 -6.94
CA GLU A 43 3.21 -7.24 -8.32
C GLU A 43 1.68 -7.34 -8.35
N PHE A 44 1.05 -6.58 -9.23
CA PHE A 44 -0.37 -6.72 -9.53
C PHE A 44 -0.62 -6.26 -10.96
N GLU A 45 -1.61 -6.87 -11.61
CA GLU A 45 -2.04 -6.40 -12.92
C GLU A 45 -3.27 -5.50 -12.80
N PRO A 46 -3.20 -4.25 -13.27
CA PRO A 46 -4.33 -3.35 -13.26
C PRO A 46 -5.38 -3.82 -14.26
N ALA A 47 -6.59 -4.06 -13.78
CA ALA A 47 -7.73 -4.33 -14.63
C ALA A 47 -8.35 -3.01 -15.12
N SER A 48 -8.41 -2.82 -16.43
CA SER A 48 -9.19 -1.72 -17.01
C SER A 48 -10.68 -1.97 -16.76
N LEU A 49 -11.35 -0.98 -16.18
CA LEU A 49 -12.80 -0.99 -16.03
C LEU A 49 -13.48 -0.52 -17.33
N PRO A 50 -14.74 -0.92 -17.59
CA PRO A 50 -15.49 -0.43 -18.74
C PRO A 50 -15.56 1.10 -18.74
N ILE A 51 -15.41 1.69 -19.94
CA ILE A 51 -15.60 3.13 -20.12
C ILE A 51 -17.05 3.48 -19.81
N THR A 52 -17.25 4.52 -19.00
CA THR A 52 -18.56 5.04 -18.60
C THR A 52 -18.64 6.52 -18.92
N SER A 53 -19.84 7.00 -19.26
CA SER A 53 -20.13 8.43 -19.42
C SER A 53 -20.26 9.17 -18.08
N SER A 54 -20.20 8.45 -16.96
CA SER A 54 -20.23 9.03 -15.61
C SER A 54 -18.96 9.82 -15.34
N MET A 55 -19.10 11.03 -14.80
CA MET A 55 -17.98 11.88 -14.42
C MET A 55 -17.82 11.93 -12.90
N VAL A 56 -16.58 11.88 -12.43
CA VAL A 56 -16.21 12.11 -11.02
C VAL A 56 -15.23 13.27 -10.98
N GLY A 57 -15.56 14.31 -10.21
CA GLY A 57 -14.65 15.42 -9.95
C GLY A 57 -13.72 15.11 -8.78
N ILE A 58 -12.44 15.47 -8.90
CA ILE A 58 -11.48 15.40 -7.80
C ILE A 58 -11.22 16.83 -7.33
N ASP A 59 -11.57 17.12 -6.07
CA ASP A 59 -11.16 18.34 -5.39
C ASP A 59 -10.01 18.02 -4.44
N VAL A 60 -8.85 18.62 -4.68
CA VAL A 60 -7.65 18.44 -3.87
C VAL A 60 -7.58 19.49 -2.75
N GLY A 61 -8.46 20.50 -2.77
CA GLY A 61 -8.48 21.58 -1.76
C GLY A 61 -7.22 22.45 -1.77
N LEU A 62 -6.49 22.50 -2.89
CA LEU A 62 -5.26 23.27 -3.02
C LEU A 62 -5.55 24.66 -3.57
N LYS A 63 -4.91 25.67 -2.99
CA LYS A 63 -4.92 27.04 -3.52
C LYS A 63 -3.97 27.19 -4.71
N ASP A 64 -2.79 26.60 -4.59
CA ASP A 64 -1.71 26.67 -5.58
C ASP A 64 -1.13 25.27 -5.79
N LEU A 65 -0.97 24.88 -7.05
CA LEU A 65 -0.36 23.62 -7.48
C LEU A 65 0.75 23.94 -8.49
N PHE A 66 1.96 23.47 -8.22
CA PHE A 66 3.10 23.60 -9.13
C PHE A 66 3.54 22.21 -9.59
N VAL A 67 3.68 22.03 -10.89
CA VAL A 67 4.14 20.78 -11.51
C VAL A 67 5.36 21.10 -12.33
N THR A 68 6.45 20.37 -12.09
CA THR A 68 7.68 20.42 -12.89
C THR A 68 7.87 19.08 -13.56
N ASP A 69 8.12 19.07 -14.86
CA ASP A 69 8.69 17.89 -15.52
C ASP A 69 10.20 17.83 -15.28
N SER A 70 10.76 16.61 -15.30
CA SER A 70 12.19 16.33 -15.23
C SER A 70 12.79 16.16 -16.60
#